data_AF-A0A6N7GUF7-F1
#
_entry.id   AF-A0A6N7GUF7-F1
#
_cell.length_a   1.000
_cell.length_b   1.000
_cell.length_c   1.000
_cell.angle_alpha   90.00
_cell.angle_beta   90.00
_cell.angle_gamma   90.00
#
_symmetry.space_group_name_H-M   'P 1'
#
loop_
_entity.id
_entity.type
_entity.pdbx_description
1 polymer ?
#
loop_
_entity_poly.entity_id
_entity_poly.type
_entity_poly.pdbx_seq_one_letter_code
_entity_poly.pdbx_strand_id
1 'polypeptide(L)'
;MPGARGQDPADWRAFVTGRHCRYAHRGWAVHGPSGKVSVGEIAFIANVRQDKLPTGMEPLLEAIGTYEPTISGGVFAYGTHAVVVAVDPDSGVVELLDYVVAEDCGTMINPMIVDGQVQGGIAQGIGTALYEEIPYDELGQPLATTFGDYMVPCAPEIPDVRLAHLISPATATEYGVKGLGEGGAIAPPAAIANAVADAFRSIRASFNETPLTPRRVSEAVDAARHTKDAAA
;
A
#
# COMPACT_ATOMS: atom_id res chain seq x y z
N MET A 1 -21.53 -2.57 -23.33
CA MET A 1 -20.69 -3.72 -22.92
C MET A 1 -19.69 -4.07 -24.02
N PRO A 2 -18.54 -3.38 -24.12
CA PRO A 2 -17.37 -3.89 -24.82
C PRO A 2 -16.38 -4.48 -23.81
N GLY A 3 -15.99 -5.72 -24.04
CA GLY A 3 -15.21 -6.56 -23.13
C GLY A 3 -13.86 -5.98 -22.72
N ALA A 4 -13.52 -6.25 -21.45
CA ALA A 4 -12.20 -6.06 -20.87
C ALA A 4 -11.16 -6.77 -21.74
N ARG A 5 -10.37 -5.99 -22.47
CA ARG A 5 -9.12 -6.47 -23.05
C ARG A 5 -8.17 -6.68 -21.88
N GLY A 6 -7.87 -7.94 -21.58
CA GLY A 6 -6.75 -8.30 -20.70
C GLY A 6 -5.49 -7.61 -21.24
N GLN A 7 -4.99 -6.65 -20.47
CA GLN A 7 -3.69 -6.06 -20.72
C GLN A 7 -2.65 -7.11 -20.31
N ASP A 8 -1.93 -7.63 -21.31
CA ASP A 8 -0.71 -8.40 -21.10
C ASP A 8 0.30 -7.47 -20.38
N PRO A 9 0.78 -7.82 -19.16
CA PRO A 9 1.76 -7.01 -18.43
C PRO A 9 3.10 -6.81 -19.17
N ALA A 10 3.29 -7.47 -20.32
CA ALA A 10 4.51 -7.45 -21.11
C ALA A 10 4.48 -6.55 -22.36
N ASP A 11 3.48 -5.67 -22.55
CA ASP A 11 3.42 -4.78 -23.73
C ASP A 11 4.17 -3.44 -23.53
N TRP A 12 5.49 -3.51 -23.23
CA TRP A 12 6.42 -2.38 -23.19
C TRP A 12 6.75 -1.81 -24.60
N ARG A 13 5.92 -2.10 -25.61
CA ARG A 13 6.17 -1.72 -27.00
C ARG A 13 5.88 -0.24 -27.23
N ALA A 14 6.94 0.58 -27.13
CA ALA A 14 7.36 1.55 -28.15
C ALA A 14 8.10 2.75 -27.54
N PHE A 15 9.29 2.52 -26.97
CA PHE A 15 10.28 3.58 -26.83
C PHE A 15 11.31 3.48 -27.95
N VAL A 16 11.02 4.07 -29.12
CA VAL A 16 12.02 4.65 -30.05
C VAL A 16 11.28 5.60 -31.01
N THR A 17 11.13 6.88 -30.68
CA THR A 17 10.88 7.91 -31.70
C THR A 17 12.19 8.60 -32.05
N GLY A 18 12.90 7.97 -32.98
CA GLY A 18 14.18 8.45 -33.52
C GLY A 18 14.75 7.52 -34.60
N ARG A 19 13.90 7.12 -35.58
CA ARG A 19 14.20 6.32 -36.79
C ARG A 19 14.78 4.90 -36.56
N HIS A 20 13.92 3.93 -36.87
CA HIS A 20 14.22 2.60 -37.45
C HIS A 20 14.70 1.44 -36.57
N CYS A 21 14.76 1.56 -35.25
CA CYS A 21 15.02 0.41 -34.39
C CYS A 21 13.81 0.06 -33.52
N ARG A 22 13.58 -1.24 -33.29
CA ARG A 22 12.60 -1.77 -32.34
C ARG A 22 13.31 -2.68 -31.36
N TYR A 23 13.16 -2.43 -30.06
CA TYR A 23 13.59 -3.39 -29.06
C TYR A 23 12.64 -4.60 -29.06
N ALA A 24 13.20 -5.80 -28.86
CA ALA A 24 12.50 -7.06 -28.69
C ALA A 24 12.94 -7.67 -27.35
N HIS A 25 12.15 -7.49 -26.30
CA HIS A 25 12.42 -8.03 -24.97
C HIS A 25 12.49 -9.56 -24.97
N ARG A 26 11.58 -10.23 -25.70
CA ARG A 26 11.73 -11.66 -25.96
C ARG A 26 12.90 -11.86 -26.93
N GLY A 27 14.01 -12.35 -26.39
CA GLY A 27 15.26 -12.57 -27.14
C GLY A 27 16.31 -11.48 -26.96
N TRP A 28 16.07 -10.47 -26.11
CA TRP A 28 17.06 -9.46 -25.70
C TRP A 28 17.82 -8.86 -26.90
N ALA A 29 17.09 -8.33 -27.89
CA ALA A 29 17.69 -7.83 -29.13
C ALA A 29 17.06 -6.52 -29.61
N VAL A 30 17.87 -5.70 -30.29
CA VAL A 30 17.42 -4.52 -31.02
C VAL A 30 17.36 -4.86 -32.50
N HIS A 31 16.20 -4.66 -33.11
CA HIS A 31 15.94 -4.92 -34.53
C HIS A 31 15.98 -3.61 -35.32
N GLY A 32 16.91 -3.50 -36.26
CA GLY A 32 16.92 -2.48 -37.29
C GLY A 32 16.19 -2.95 -38.57
N PRO A 33 16.16 -2.12 -39.64
CA PRO A 33 15.49 -2.48 -40.89
C PRO A 33 16.11 -3.66 -41.62
N SER A 34 17.42 -3.87 -41.45
CA SER A 34 18.23 -4.84 -42.19
C SER A 34 18.86 -5.92 -41.31
N GLY A 35 18.60 -5.93 -40.00
CA GLY A 35 19.25 -6.87 -39.09
C GLY A 35 18.83 -6.72 -37.64
N LYS A 36 19.45 -7.51 -36.78
CA LYS A 36 19.28 -7.43 -35.33
C LYS A 36 20.63 -7.57 -34.63
N VAL A 37 20.76 -6.95 -33.47
CA VAL A 37 21.92 -7.08 -32.58
C VAL A 37 21.42 -7.39 -31.18
N SER A 38 22.07 -8.32 -30.47
CA SER A 38 21.67 -8.63 -29.09
C SER A 38 22.09 -7.52 -28.13
N VAL A 39 21.36 -7.33 -27.03
CA VAL A 39 21.76 -6.39 -25.96
C VAL A 39 23.14 -6.78 -25.40
N GLY A 40 23.43 -8.07 -25.29
CA GLY A 40 24.75 -8.56 -24.87
C GLY A 40 25.88 -8.17 -25.83
N GLU A 41 25.62 -8.21 -27.14
CA GLU A 41 26.59 -7.77 -28.15
C GLU A 41 26.75 -6.24 -28.15
N ILE A 42 25.68 -5.47 -27.96
CA ILE A 42 25.76 -4.01 -27.75
C ILE A 42 26.65 -3.72 -26.53
N ALA A 43 26.40 -4.40 -25.40
CA ALA A 43 27.19 -4.23 -24.18
C ALA A 43 28.65 -4.63 -24.38
N PHE A 44 28.92 -5.72 -25.08
CA PHE A 44 30.28 -6.15 -25.39
C PHE A 44 31.02 -5.14 -26.27
N ILE A 45 30.37 -4.59 -27.29
CA ILE A 45 30.95 -3.54 -28.15
C ILE A 45 31.23 -2.28 -27.32
N ALA A 46 30.27 -1.82 -26.53
CA ALA A 46 30.41 -0.60 -25.73
C ALA A 46 31.51 -0.70 -24.65
N ASN A 47 31.75 -1.89 -24.08
CA ASN A 47 32.68 -2.07 -22.97
C ASN A 47 34.05 -2.66 -23.37
N VAL A 48 34.10 -3.51 -24.40
CA VAL A 48 35.31 -4.30 -24.74
C VAL A 48 35.81 -4.02 -26.15
N ARG A 49 34.91 -3.81 -27.12
CA ARG A 49 35.25 -3.60 -28.55
C ARG A 49 34.85 -2.21 -29.02
N GLN A 50 35.35 -1.19 -28.32
CA GLN A 50 35.06 0.21 -28.60
C GLN A 50 35.52 0.63 -30.01
N ASP A 51 36.46 -0.10 -30.61
CA ASP A 51 36.86 0.03 -32.02
C ASP A 51 35.71 -0.21 -33.02
N LYS A 52 34.67 -0.92 -32.59
CA LYS A 52 33.47 -1.19 -33.39
C LYS A 52 32.33 -0.19 -33.14
N LEU A 53 32.51 0.79 -32.26
CA LEU A 53 31.49 1.80 -32.03
C LEU A 53 31.36 2.71 -33.26
N PRO A 54 30.15 3.22 -33.55
CA PRO A 54 29.97 4.29 -34.52
C PRO A 54 30.86 5.48 -34.20
N THR A 55 31.39 6.12 -35.24
CA THR A 55 32.24 7.30 -35.08
C THR A 55 31.54 8.39 -34.27
N GLY A 56 32.20 8.90 -33.23
CA GLY A 56 31.68 9.95 -32.35
C GLY A 56 30.74 9.47 -31.24
N MET A 57 30.55 8.15 -31.09
CA MET A 57 29.83 7.58 -29.95
C MET A 57 30.77 7.39 -28.77
N GLU A 58 30.39 7.93 -27.62
CA GLU A 58 31.10 7.68 -26.36
C GLU A 58 30.95 6.20 -25.97
N PRO A 59 32.01 5.58 -25.43
CA PRO A 59 31.94 4.21 -24.94
C PRO A 59 31.11 4.10 -23.65
N LEU A 60 30.89 2.86 -23.19
CA LEU A 60 30.07 2.48 -22.03
C LEU A 60 28.55 2.57 -22.27
N LEU A 61 27.79 1.87 -21.44
CA LEU A 61 26.32 1.89 -21.43
C LEU A 61 25.84 2.39 -20.06
N GLU A 62 25.84 3.71 -19.90
CA GLU A 62 25.41 4.37 -18.68
C GLU A 62 24.45 5.52 -19.00
N ALA A 63 23.46 5.70 -18.14
CA ALA A 63 22.58 6.86 -18.17
C ALA A 63 22.26 7.27 -16.73
N ILE A 64 22.25 8.59 -16.49
CA ILE A 64 21.83 9.19 -15.22
C ILE A 64 20.70 10.15 -15.56
N GLY A 65 19.63 10.11 -14.76
CA GLY A 65 18.48 10.99 -14.93
C GLY A 65 17.90 11.39 -13.59
N THR A 66 17.27 12.56 -13.56
CA THR A 66 16.39 13.00 -12.48
C THR A 66 14.96 12.87 -12.95
N TYR A 67 14.08 12.40 -12.08
CA TYR A 67 12.68 12.22 -12.38
C TYR A 67 11.83 12.97 -11.35
N GLU A 68 10.84 13.70 -11.86
CA GLU A 68 9.79 14.34 -11.08
C GLU A 68 8.46 14.05 -11.79
N PRO A 69 7.41 13.62 -11.07
CA PRO A 69 6.07 13.53 -11.66
C PRO A 69 5.64 14.87 -12.25
N THR A 70 4.83 14.84 -13.31
CA THR A 70 4.40 16.09 -13.99
C THR A 70 3.42 16.94 -13.18
N ILE A 71 3.02 16.48 -11.99
CA ILE A 71 2.13 17.16 -11.05
C ILE A 71 2.84 17.32 -9.71
N SER A 72 2.70 18.49 -9.09
CA SER A 72 3.30 18.81 -7.79
C SER A 72 2.40 18.46 -6.59
N GLY A 73 1.13 18.13 -6.82
CA GLY A 73 0.16 17.81 -5.78
C GLY A 73 0.22 16.38 -5.25
N GLY A 74 1.12 15.55 -5.75
CA GLY A 74 1.23 14.13 -5.42
C GLY A 74 0.43 13.21 -6.35
N VAL A 75 0.81 11.93 -6.36
CA VAL A 75 0.18 10.87 -7.16
C VAL A 75 -0.66 10.01 -6.21
N PHE A 76 -1.98 10.15 -6.28
CA PHE A 76 -2.89 9.57 -5.29
C PHE A 76 -3.28 8.14 -5.61
N ALA A 77 -2.92 7.23 -4.71
CA ALA A 77 -3.53 5.91 -4.59
C ALA A 77 -4.78 5.96 -3.73
N TYR A 78 -5.61 4.94 -3.87
CA TYR A 78 -6.89 4.84 -3.17
C TYR A 78 -7.02 3.48 -2.51
N GLY A 79 -7.70 3.44 -1.37
CA GLY A 79 -8.01 2.23 -0.63
C GLY A 79 -9.37 2.36 0.02
N THR A 80 -10.15 1.28 0.01
CA THR A 80 -11.41 1.16 0.75
C THR A 80 -11.30 -0.07 1.64
N HIS A 81 -11.46 0.14 2.95
CA HIS A 81 -11.37 -0.92 3.95
C HIS A 81 -12.76 -1.13 4.55
N ALA A 82 -13.14 -2.38 4.74
CA ALA A 82 -14.36 -2.78 5.43
C ALA A 82 -14.00 -3.86 6.44
N VAL A 83 -14.51 -3.70 7.67
CA VAL A 83 -14.19 -4.56 8.80
C VAL A 83 -15.48 -4.95 9.49
N VAL A 84 -15.58 -6.22 9.88
CA VAL A 84 -16.63 -6.72 10.77
C VAL A 84 -15.99 -7.03 12.11
N VAL A 85 -16.62 -6.57 13.19
CA VAL A 85 -16.13 -6.78 14.56
C VAL A 85 -17.19 -7.43 15.44
N ALA A 86 -16.77 -8.26 16.38
CA ALA A 86 -17.52 -8.55 17.59
C ALA A 86 -16.94 -7.70 18.73
N VAL A 87 -17.81 -7.12 19.56
CA VAL A 87 -17.38 -6.38 20.74
C VAL A 87 -18.14 -6.87 21.95
N ASP A 88 -17.40 -7.29 22.97
CA ASP A 88 -17.98 -7.60 24.28
C ASP A 88 -18.30 -6.28 24.99
N PRO A 89 -19.58 -6.01 25.32
CA PRO A 89 -19.99 -4.72 25.84
C PRO A 89 -19.60 -4.46 27.29
N ASP A 90 -19.18 -5.49 28.03
CA ASP A 90 -18.85 -5.40 29.46
C ASP A 90 -17.34 -5.42 29.69
N SER A 91 -16.58 -6.16 28.87
CA SER A 91 -15.11 -6.18 28.93
C SER A 91 -14.44 -5.20 27.95
N GLY A 92 -15.16 -4.75 26.93
CA GLY A 92 -14.64 -3.89 25.86
C GLY A 92 -13.70 -4.59 24.88
N VAL A 93 -13.56 -5.91 24.95
CA VAL A 93 -12.72 -6.69 24.03
C VAL A 93 -13.31 -6.63 22.62
N VAL A 94 -12.46 -6.29 21.65
CA VAL A 94 -12.79 -6.23 20.21
C VAL A 94 -12.14 -7.41 19.50
N GLU A 95 -12.95 -8.18 18.78
CA GLU A 95 -12.50 -9.27 17.91
C GLU A 95 -12.78 -8.92 16.44
N LEU A 96 -11.76 -9.08 15.57
CA LEU A 96 -11.88 -8.87 14.13
C LEU A 96 -12.41 -10.14 13.47
N LEU A 97 -13.63 -10.08 12.91
CA LEU A 97 -14.31 -11.25 12.32
C LEU A 97 -14.09 -11.41 10.80
N ASP A 98 -14.03 -10.29 10.08
CA ASP A 98 -13.77 -10.27 8.62
C ASP A 98 -13.10 -8.95 8.26
N TYR A 99 -12.19 -8.99 7.29
CA TYR A 99 -11.47 -7.82 6.81
C TYR A 99 -11.37 -7.86 5.28
N VAL A 100 -11.86 -6.80 4.63
CA VAL A 100 -11.79 -6.62 3.19
C VAL A 100 -11.10 -5.32 2.87
N VAL A 101 -10.26 -5.36 1.85
CA VAL A 101 -9.66 -4.18 1.25
C VAL A 101 -9.78 -4.22 -0.26
N ALA A 102 -10.18 -3.09 -0.83
CA ALA A 102 -10.06 -2.80 -2.25
C ALA A 102 -9.06 -1.66 -2.43
N GLU A 103 -7.95 -1.90 -3.12
CA GLU A 103 -6.87 -0.92 -3.29
C GLU A 103 -6.61 -0.60 -4.78
N ASP A 104 -6.08 0.60 -5.03
CA ASP A 104 -5.72 1.09 -6.35
C ASP A 104 -4.37 1.82 -6.30
N CYS A 105 -3.30 1.07 -6.56
CA CYS A 105 -1.95 1.61 -6.78
C CYS A 105 -1.62 1.84 -8.26
N GLY A 106 -2.63 1.93 -9.14
CA GLY A 106 -2.44 2.10 -10.57
C GLY A 106 -1.78 0.87 -11.20
N THR A 107 -0.76 1.08 -12.02
CA THR A 107 0.00 -0.04 -12.60
C THR A 107 0.80 -0.75 -11.52
N MET A 108 0.45 -2.00 -11.22
CA MET A 108 1.24 -2.85 -10.32
C MET A 108 2.52 -3.34 -11.01
N ILE A 109 3.68 -3.03 -10.43
CA ILE A 109 4.97 -3.56 -10.91
C ILE A 109 5.09 -5.06 -10.58
N ASN A 110 4.77 -5.43 -9.34
CA ASN A 110 4.81 -6.81 -8.87
C ASN A 110 3.63 -7.07 -7.92
N PRO A 111 2.57 -7.75 -8.40
CA PRO A 111 1.38 -8.04 -7.59
C PRO A 111 1.67 -8.80 -6.28
N MET A 112 2.66 -9.69 -6.26
CA MET A 112 3.01 -10.44 -5.04
C MET A 112 3.58 -9.51 -3.95
N ILE A 113 4.40 -8.52 -4.34
CA ILE A 113 4.94 -7.54 -3.39
C ILE A 113 3.83 -6.60 -2.92
N VAL A 114 2.94 -6.21 -3.83
CA VAL A 114 1.75 -5.40 -3.55
C VAL A 114 0.89 -6.08 -2.48
N ASP A 115 0.52 -7.34 -2.68
CA ASP A 115 -0.24 -8.14 -1.70
C ASP A 115 0.47 -8.16 -0.34
N GLY A 116 1.78 -8.40 -0.31
CA GLY A 116 2.57 -8.41 0.92
C GLY A 116 2.62 -7.06 1.63
N GLN A 117 2.69 -5.94 0.90
CA GLN A 117 2.65 -4.59 1.45
C GLN A 117 1.28 -4.29 2.09
N VAL A 118 0.19 -4.68 1.42
CA VAL A 118 -1.15 -4.50 1.97
C VAL A 118 -1.30 -5.29 3.27
N GLN A 119 -0.86 -6.55 3.31
CA GLN A 119 -0.95 -7.36 4.53
C GLN A 119 -0.10 -6.79 5.67
N GLY A 120 1.14 -6.42 5.40
CA GLY A 120 2.02 -5.82 6.41
C GLY A 120 1.46 -4.50 6.94
N GLY A 121 0.96 -3.65 6.05
CA GLY A 121 0.33 -2.39 6.44
C GLY A 121 -0.93 -2.59 7.29
N ILE A 122 -1.79 -3.54 6.92
CA ILE A 122 -2.99 -3.84 7.71
C ILE A 122 -2.62 -4.33 9.11
N ALA A 123 -1.61 -5.19 9.23
CA ALA A 123 -1.12 -5.62 10.53
C ALA A 123 -0.63 -4.44 11.39
N GLN A 124 0.14 -3.50 10.82
CA GLN A 124 0.57 -2.28 11.51
C GLN A 124 -0.61 -1.38 11.90
N GLY A 125 -1.58 -1.21 11.01
CA GLY A 125 -2.76 -0.39 11.29
C GLY A 125 -3.68 -1.03 12.33
N ILE A 126 -3.78 -2.37 12.39
CA ILE A 126 -4.46 -3.09 13.49
C ILE A 126 -3.72 -2.84 14.80
N GLY A 127 -2.39 -2.90 14.79
CA GLY A 127 -1.53 -2.50 15.91
C GLY A 127 -1.89 -1.12 16.43
N THR A 128 -1.86 -0.11 15.55
CA THR A 128 -2.24 1.26 15.88
C THR A 128 -3.69 1.36 16.41
N ALA A 129 -4.61 0.61 15.82
CA ALA A 129 -6.03 0.69 16.17
C ALA A 129 -6.35 0.11 17.55
N LEU A 130 -5.71 -0.98 17.95
CA LEU A 130 -6.15 -1.80 19.08
C LEU A 130 -5.10 -1.99 20.18
N TYR A 131 -3.80 -1.84 19.89
CA TYR A 131 -2.74 -2.33 20.77
C TYR A 131 -1.63 -1.31 21.08
N GLU A 132 -1.09 -0.65 20.07
CA GLU A 132 0.17 0.09 20.15
C GLU A 132 -0.04 1.50 20.72
N GLU A 133 0.63 1.81 21.83
CA GLU A 133 0.74 3.17 22.38
C GLU A 133 2.12 3.42 22.99
N ILE A 134 2.55 4.69 22.97
CA ILE A 134 3.81 5.16 23.58
C ILE A 134 3.49 6.23 24.63
N PRO A 135 2.90 5.86 25.77
CA PRO A 135 2.55 6.82 26.80
C PRO A 135 3.78 7.37 27.52
N TYR A 136 3.63 8.59 28.04
CA TYR A 136 4.62 9.26 28.88
C TYR A 136 3.96 9.66 30.20
N ASP A 137 4.72 9.62 31.31
CA ASP A 137 4.25 10.14 32.59
C ASP A 137 4.34 11.68 32.68
N GLU A 138 3.91 12.25 33.81
CA GLU A 138 3.91 13.71 34.05
C GLU A 138 5.32 14.34 34.03
N LEU A 139 6.38 13.54 34.16
CA LEU A 139 7.78 13.96 34.13
C LEU A 139 8.42 13.70 32.75
N GLY A 140 7.67 13.20 31.78
CA GLY A 140 8.16 12.87 30.44
C GLY A 140 8.98 11.58 30.39
N GLN A 141 8.83 10.66 31.35
CA GLN A 141 9.40 9.32 31.23
C GLN A 141 8.55 8.44 30.31
N PRO A 142 9.17 7.72 29.34
CA PRO A 142 8.45 6.78 28.50
C PRO A 142 7.97 5.60 29.35
N LEU A 143 6.69 5.29 29.24
CA LEU A 143 6.05 4.19 29.97
C LEU A 143 6.05 2.88 29.18
N ALA A 144 6.12 2.95 27.85
CA ALA A 144 6.28 1.78 26.98
C ALA A 144 7.73 1.67 26.48
N THR A 145 8.53 0.80 27.09
CA THR A 145 9.97 0.65 26.76
C THR A 145 10.37 -0.76 26.36
N THR A 146 9.44 -1.72 26.47
CA THR A 146 9.63 -3.12 26.09
C THR A 146 8.44 -3.60 25.26
N PHE A 147 8.54 -4.76 24.59
CA PHE A 147 7.38 -5.40 23.95
C PHE A 147 6.37 -6.00 24.94
N GLY A 148 6.64 -5.97 26.24
CA GLY A 148 5.62 -6.22 27.26
C GLY A 148 4.66 -5.04 27.42
N ASP A 149 5.12 -3.82 27.13
CA ASP A 149 4.37 -2.58 27.30
C ASP A 149 3.88 -2.02 25.94
N TYR A 150 4.70 -2.15 24.89
CA TYR A 150 4.34 -1.85 23.51
C TYR A 150 3.85 -3.12 22.82
N MET A 151 2.55 -3.34 22.88
CA MET A 151 1.92 -4.56 22.36
C MET A 151 1.85 -4.55 20.83
N VAL A 152 2.78 -5.26 20.19
CA VAL A 152 2.73 -5.52 18.75
C VAL A 152 1.79 -6.69 18.49
N PRO A 153 0.81 -6.59 17.56
CA PRO A 153 -0.08 -7.71 17.26
C PRO A 153 0.72 -8.89 16.70
N CYS A 154 0.34 -10.10 17.11
CA CYS A 154 0.91 -11.34 16.60
C CYS A 154 -0.04 -11.96 15.56
N ALA A 155 0.39 -13.08 14.96
CA ALA A 155 -0.39 -13.75 13.91
C ALA A 155 -1.85 -14.06 14.30
N PRO A 156 -2.19 -14.46 15.55
CA PRO A 156 -3.58 -14.72 15.93
C PRO A 156 -4.48 -13.48 15.95
N GLU A 157 -3.91 -12.29 16.15
CA GLU A 157 -4.65 -11.02 16.18
C GLU A 157 -4.90 -10.45 14.78
N ILE A 158 -4.24 -11.00 13.74
CA ILE A 158 -4.40 -10.55 12.36
C ILE A 158 -5.35 -11.50 11.61
N PRO A 159 -6.51 -11.03 11.14
CA PRO A 159 -7.45 -11.85 10.38
C PRO A 159 -6.92 -12.15 8.97
N ASP A 160 -7.46 -13.20 8.35
CA ASP A 160 -7.30 -13.38 6.91
C ASP A 160 -7.95 -12.21 6.16
N VAL A 161 -7.15 -11.45 5.41
CA VAL A 161 -7.64 -10.30 4.65
C VAL A 161 -8.01 -10.70 3.22
N ARG A 162 -9.23 -10.33 2.81
CA ARG A 162 -9.67 -10.45 1.41
C ARG A 162 -9.28 -9.19 0.65
N LEU A 163 -8.42 -9.37 -0.36
CA LEU A 163 -7.83 -8.29 -1.14
C LEU A 163 -8.43 -8.25 -2.56
N ALA A 164 -8.81 -7.06 -3.00
CA ALA A 164 -9.22 -6.76 -4.37
C ALA A 164 -8.38 -5.62 -4.94
N HIS A 165 -7.93 -5.77 -6.20
CA HIS A 165 -7.14 -4.77 -6.91
C HIS A 165 -7.98 -4.04 -7.94
N LEU A 166 -8.01 -2.72 -7.84
CA LEU A 166 -8.48 -1.81 -8.87
C LEU A 166 -7.28 -1.19 -9.58
N ILE A 167 -7.43 -0.90 -10.87
CA ILE A 167 -6.32 -0.40 -11.69
C ILE A 167 -6.76 0.88 -12.39
N SER A 168 -6.36 2.02 -11.82
CA SER A 168 -6.52 3.34 -12.43
C SER A 168 -5.14 3.97 -12.63
N PRO A 169 -4.48 3.77 -13.79
CA PRO A 169 -3.11 4.23 -14.00
C PRO A 169 -2.96 5.74 -13.79
N ALA A 170 -1.88 6.14 -13.13
CA ALA A 170 -1.55 7.55 -12.96
C ALA A 170 -1.22 8.22 -14.30
N THR A 171 -1.84 9.36 -14.59
CA THR A 171 -1.53 10.12 -15.81
C THR A 171 -0.25 10.93 -15.70
N ALA A 172 0.28 11.09 -14.49
CA ALA A 172 1.43 11.93 -14.19
C ALA A 172 2.74 11.16 -13.97
N THR A 173 2.71 9.82 -14.09
CA THR A 173 3.89 8.98 -13.99
C THR A 173 4.15 8.21 -15.27
N GLU A 174 5.43 7.99 -15.59
CA GLU A 174 5.86 7.38 -16.86
C GLU A 174 5.22 6.01 -17.12
N TYR A 175 5.02 5.22 -16.07
CA TYR A 175 4.49 3.85 -16.14
C TYR A 175 3.08 3.71 -15.55
N GLY A 176 2.41 4.81 -15.23
CA GLY A 176 1.08 4.79 -14.60
C GLY A 176 1.05 4.23 -13.18
N VAL A 177 2.21 4.12 -12.54
CA VAL A 177 2.38 3.63 -11.16
C VAL A 177 1.97 4.70 -10.15
N LYS A 178 1.47 4.25 -8.99
CA LYS A 178 1.21 5.07 -7.79
C LYS A 178 1.93 4.46 -6.58
N GLY A 179 2.01 5.22 -5.49
CA GLY A 179 2.50 4.70 -4.21
C GLY A 179 1.49 3.76 -3.54
N LEU A 180 1.98 2.78 -2.78
CA LEU A 180 1.14 1.80 -2.07
C LEU A 180 1.55 1.57 -0.62
N GLY A 181 2.85 1.70 -0.31
CA GLY A 181 3.43 1.08 0.90
C GLY A 181 2.75 1.45 2.22
N GLU A 182 2.19 2.65 2.32
CA GLU A 182 1.52 3.12 3.55
C GLU A 182 0.02 2.82 3.57
N GLY A 183 -0.59 2.52 2.42
CA GLY A 183 -2.05 2.44 2.27
C GLY A 183 -2.70 1.48 3.24
N GLY A 184 -2.07 0.31 3.46
CA GLY A 184 -2.53 -0.70 4.40
C GLY A 184 -2.56 -0.23 5.86
N ALA A 185 -1.70 0.72 6.26
CA ALA A 185 -1.57 1.19 7.64
C ALA A 185 -2.43 2.43 7.96
N ILE A 186 -2.85 3.18 6.94
CA ILE A 186 -3.60 4.44 7.12
C ILE A 186 -5.05 4.20 7.53
N ALA A 187 -5.75 3.32 6.81
CA ALA A 187 -7.20 3.12 6.95
C ALA A 187 -7.65 2.25 8.14
N PRO A 188 -6.90 1.24 8.63
CA PRO A 188 -7.42 0.33 9.65
C PRO A 188 -7.91 0.99 10.94
N PRO A 189 -7.23 1.99 11.54
CA PRO A 189 -7.74 2.65 12.74
C PRO A 189 -9.14 3.24 12.57
N ALA A 190 -9.38 3.93 11.46
CA ALA A 190 -10.68 4.50 11.16
C ALA A 190 -11.73 3.43 10.86
N ALA A 191 -11.37 2.40 10.07
CA ALA A 191 -12.30 1.33 9.73
C ALA A 191 -12.75 0.53 10.96
N ILE A 192 -11.81 0.23 11.87
CA ILE A 192 -12.09 -0.49 13.12
C ILE A 192 -12.91 0.38 14.07
N ALA A 193 -12.52 1.64 14.29
CA ALA A 193 -13.29 2.55 15.15
C ALA A 193 -14.73 2.74 14.65
N ASN A 194 -14.92 2.85 13.33
CA ASN A 194 -16.27 2.93 12.73
C ASN A 194 -17.08 1.65 12.94
N ALA A 195 -16.46 0.47 12.82
CA ALA A 195 -17.12 -0.80 13.05
C ALA A 195 -17.54 -0.98 14.53
N VAL A 196 -16.67 -0.58 15.47
CA VAL A 196 -16.98 -0.56 16.90
C VAL A 196 -18.10 0.45 17.20
N ALA A 197 -18.05 1.65 16.62
CA ALA A 197 -19.12 2.65 16.74
C ALA A 197 -20.47 2.14 16.22
N ASP A 198 -20.48 1.40 15.10
CA ASP A 198 -21.69 0.81 14.54
C ASP A 198 -22.30 -0.24 15.49
N ALA A 199 -21.47 -1.07 16.14
CA ALA A 199 -21.93 -2.05 17.13
C ALA A 199 -22.69 -1.40 18.31
N PHE A 200 -22.35 -0.16 18.67
CA PHE A 200 -22.98 0.60 19.76
C PHE A 200 -23.86 1.76 19.29
N ARG A 201 -24.27 1.77 18.02
CA ARG A 201 -25.06 2.87 17.42
C ARG A 201 -26.35 3.19 18.18
N SER A 202 -26.98 2.19 18.82
CA SER A 202 -28.24 2.35 19.58
C SER A 202 -28.09 3.17 20.87
N ILE A 203 -26.87 3.29 21.38
CA ILE A 203 -26.53 4.10 22.56
C ILE A 203 -25.65 5.30 22.20
N ARG A 204 -25.25 5.44 20.92
CA ARG A 204 -24.41 6.53 20.40
C ARG A 204 -23.08 6.66 21.15
N ALA A 205 -22.46 5.53 21.50
CA ALA A 205 -21.10 5.54 22.02
C ALA A 205 -20.14 6.09 20.96
N SER A 206 -19.12 6.83 21.41
CA SER A 206 -18.15 7.50 20.56
C SER A 206 -16.75 7.00 20.85
N PHE A 207 -15.98 6.74 19.80
CA PHE A 207 -14.64 6.15 19.89
C PHE A 207 -13.68 7.03 19.06
N ASN A 208 -13.05 8.01 19.72
CA ASN A 208 -12.29 9.08 19.05
C ASN A 208 -10.79 9.06 19.38
N GLU A 209 -10.32 8.00 20.06
CA GLU A 209 -8.92 7.84 20.42
C GLU A 209 -8.46 6.41 20.14
N THR A 210 -7.19 6.29 19.79
CA THR A 210 -6.49 5.01 19.61
C THR A 210 -5.35 4.90 20.63
N PRO A 211 -4.96 3.66 20.99
CA PRO A 211 -5.62 2.41 20.66
C PRO A 211 -6.97 2.25 21.39
N LEU A 212 -7.91 1.53 20.77
CA LEU A 212 -9.19 1.12 21.35
C LEU A 212 -8.98 -0.04 22.33
N THR A 213 -8.26 0.24 23.41
CA THR A 213 -8.01 -0.75 24.46
C THR A 213 -9.34 -1.19 25.09
N PRO A 214 -9.41 -2.42 25.64
CA PRO A 214 -10.64 -2.91 26.29
C PRO A 214 -11.19 -1.94 27.34
N ARG A 215 -10.29 -1.33 28.13
CA ARG A 215 -10.64 -0.29 29.11
C ARG A 215 -11.30 0.93 28.45
N ARG A 216 -10.68 1.52 27.42
CA ARG A 216 -11.23 2.71 26.73
C ARG A 216 -12.57 2.40 26.07
N VAL A 217 -12.73 1.21 25.50
CA VAL A 217 -14.00 0.77 24.90
C VAL A 217 -15.08 0.65 25.96
N SER A 218 -14.82 -0.06 27.07
CA SER A 218 -15.76 -0.21 28.18
C SER A 218 -16.17 1.14 28.78
N GLU A 219 -15.20 2.02 29.04
CA GLU A 219 -15.47 3.37 29.58
C GLU A 219 -16.35 4.20 28.65
N ALA A 220 -16.11 4.13 27.32
CA ALA A 220 -16.93 4.83 26.33
C ALA A 220 -18.36 4.27 26.28
N VAL A 221 -18.53 2.96 26.41
CA VAL A 221 -19.85 2.30 26.44
C VAL A 221 -20.62 2.68 27.71
N ASP A 222 -19.97 2.65 28.87
CA ASP A 222 -20.60 3.01 30.15
C ASP A 222 -21.02 4.49 30.18
N ALA A 223 -20.14 5.39 29.71
CA ALA A 223 -20.46 6.81 29.59
C ALA A 223 -21.69 7.05 28.69
N ALA A 224 -21.80 6.32 27.58
CA ALA A 224 -22.93 6.42 26.65
C ALA A 224 -24.23 5.88 27.26
N ARG A 225 -24.18 4.76 27.99
CA ARG A 225 -25.32 4.20 28.72
C ARG A 225 -25.85 5.19 29.76
N HIS A 226 -24.97 5.76 30.58
CA HIS A 226 -25.36 6.77 31.58
C HIS A 226 -26.00 8.02 30.96
N THR A 227 -25.47 8.50 29.83
CA THR A 227 -26.04 9.66 29.13
C THR A 227 -27.44 9.36 28.57
N LYS A 228 -27.65 8.15 28.06
CA LYS A 228 -28.95 7.72 27.53
C LYS A 228 -30.00 7.58 28.64
N ASP A 229 -29.63 6.99 29.77
CA ASP A 229 -30.52 6.82 30.92
C ASP A 229 -30.91 8.17 31.53
N ALA A 230 -29.99 9.13 31.55
CA ALA A 230 -30.29 10.50 32.01
C ALA A 230 -31.22 11.29 31.06
N ALA A 231 -31.36 10.85 29.80
CA ALA A 231 -32.18 11.48 28.78
C ALA A 231 -33.55 10.80 28.55
N ALA A 232 -33.80 9.65 29.20
CA ALA A 232 -35.03 8.86 29.13
C ALA A 232 -35.99 9.21 30.27
#